data_AF-A0A8J4T7F9-F1
#
_entry.id   AF-A0A8J4T7F9-F1
#
_cell.length_a   1.000
_cell.length_b   1.000
_cell.length_c   1.000
_cell.angle_alpha   90.00
_cell.angle_beta   90.00
_cell.angle_gamma   90.00
#
_symmetry.space_group_name_H-M   'P 1'
#
loop_
_entity.id
_entity.type
_entity.pdbx_description
1 polymer ?
#
loop_
_entity_poly.entity_id
_entity_poly.type
_entity_poly.pdbx_seq_one_letter_code
_entity_poly.pdbx_strand_id
1 'polypeptide(L)'
;MKQTMKRNILAVVAAGAIALGGFAVVQAQAGPGGHGHAFGLQGITKQLDLTSDQQTKVQPILDAAKPQLAAIHQEAMQKAKGVIDSSLSQIRPLLTADQQKKLDAVQKAHQDMMNAHKELHDAMQQ
;
A
#
# COMPACT_ATOMS: atom_id res chain seq x y z
N MET A 1 -73.06 -5.89 -3.48
CA MET A 1 -73.36 -4.66 -4.22
C MET A 1 -72.03 -3.98 -4.52
N LYS A 2 -71.58 -3.95 -5.79
CA LYS A 2 -71.61 -2.75 -6.67
C LYS A 2 -70.81 -1.58 -6.07
N GLN A 3 -69.90 -0.88 -6.75
CA GLN A 3 -69.30 -1.00 -8.09
C GLN A 3 -68.15 0.04 -8.13
N THR A 4 -66.98 -0.39 -8.62
CA THR A 4 -66.09 0.30 -9.60
C THR A 4 -66.03 1.84 -9.67
N MET A 5 -64.82 2.40 -9.64
CA MET A 5 -64.23 3.28 -10.69
C MET A 5 -62.70 3.26 -10.52
N LYS A 6 -61.90 2.75 -11.48
CA LYS A 6 -61.46 3.28 -12.79
C LYS A 6 -60.41 4.41 -12.72
N ARG A 7 -59.19 4.02 -13.11
CA ARG A 7 -58.14 4.75 -13.86
C ARG A 7 -57.22 5.74 -13.10
N ASN A 8 -55.93 5.45 -13.08
CA ASN A 8 -54.96 6.02 -14.04
C ASN A 8 -53.61 5.31 -13.90
N ILE A 9 -53.20 4.57 -14.94
CA ILE A 9 -51.80 4.18 -15.12
C ILE A 9 -51.06 5.46 -15.50
N LEU A 10 -50.21 5.94 -14.61
CA LEU A 10 -49.17 6.90 -14.96
C LEU A 10 -47.85 6.34 -14.43
N ALA A 11 -47.10 5.72 -15.34
CA ALA A 11 -45.66 5.61 -15.17
C ALA A 11 -45.08 7.03 -15.10
N VAL A 12 -44.13 7.28 -14.20
CA VAL A 12 -42.98 8.18 -14.41
C VAL A 12 -42.02 8.09 -13.21
N VAL A 13 -40.82 7.63 -13.55
CA VAL A 13 -39.49 8.09 -13.12
C VAL A 13 -38.95 7.69 -11.74
N ALA A 14 -37.80 7.01 -11.84
CA ALA A 14 -36.91 6.62 -10.77
C ALA A 14 -36.46 7.81 -9.90
N ALA A 15 -36.59 7.64 -8.60
CA ALA A 15 -35.65 8.17 -7.63
C ALA A 15 -35.27 7.01 -6.70
N GLY A 16 -34.09 6.44 -6.96
CA GLY A 16 -33.50 5.43 -6.08
C GLY A 16 -33.27 6.05 -4.71
N ALA A 17 -34.02 5.59 -3.73
CA ALA A 17 -33.79 5.94 -2.33
C ALA A 17 -32.41 5.42 -1.92
N ILE A 18 -31.50 6.36 -1.67
CA ILE A 18 -30.21 6.14 -1.05
C ILE A 18 -30.48 5.65 0.38
N ALA A 19 -30.51 4.33 0.56
CA ALA A 19 -30.35 3.68 1.85
C ALA A 19 -28.85 3.40 2.04
N LEU A 20 -28.20 4.30 2.77
CA LEU A 20 -26.82 4.19 3.25
C LEU A 20 -26.65 2.89 4.08
N GLY A 21 -25.56 2.13 4.02
CA GLY A 21 -24.26 2.36 3.41
C GLY A 21 -23.69 1.08 2.81
N GLY A 22 -23.34 1.17 1.54
CA GLY A 22 -22.80 0.07 0.75
C GLY A 22 -21.33 -0.19 1.02
N PHE A 23 -20.96 -1.46 0.93
CA PHE A 23 -19.67 -1.84 0.38
C PHE A 23 -19.96 -2.75 -0.80
N ALA A 24 -20.11 -2.14 -1.98
CA ALA A 24 -19.78 -2.84 -3.20
C ALA A 24 -18.31 -3.24 -3.07
N VAL A 25 -18.05 -4.53 -2.91
CA VAL A 25 -16.70 -5.08 -3.01
C VAL A 25 -16.26 -4.88 -4.46
N VAL A 26 -15.71 -3.71 -4.76
CA VAL A 26 -14.79 -3.55 -5.87
C VAL A 26 -13.62 -4.45 -5.50
N GLN A 27 -13.61 -5.67 -6.04
CA GLN A 27 -12.39 -6.46 -6.10
C GLN A 27 -11.43 -5.73 -7.05
N ALA A 28 -10.75 -4.71 -6.53
CA ALA A 28 -9.45 -4.36 -7.05
C ALA A 28 -8.56 -5.55 -6.68
N GLN A 29 -8.35 -6.45 -7.65
CA GLN A 29 -7.31 -7.46 -7.57
C GLN A 29 -5.97 -6.72 -7.50
N ALA A 30 -5.58 -6.29 -6.31
CA ALA A 30 -4.19 -6.04 -5.99
C ALA A 30 -3.54 -7.42 -5.90
N GLY A 31 -3.00 -7.87 -7.04
CA GLY A 31 -2.22 -9.09 -7.13
C GLY A 31 -1.03 -9.09 -6.16
N PRO A 32 -0.49 -10.28 -5.84
CA PRO A 32 0.53 -10.45 -4.83
C PRO A 32 1.81 -9.68 -5.19
N GLY A 33 2.23 -8.79 -4.29
CA GLY A 33 3.62 -8.36 -4.17
C GLY A 33 4.25 -7.83 -5.45
N GLY A 34 3.71 -6.75 -6.01
CA GLY A 34 4.48 -5.93 -6.92
C GLY A 34 5.71 -5.41 -6.19
N HIS A 35 6.84 -6.09 -6.35
CA HIS A 35 8.16 -5.49 -6.19
C HIS A 35 8.21 -4.35 -7.20
N GLY A 36 7.71 -3.18 -6.79
CA GLY A 36 7.94 -1.95 -7.50
C GLY A 36 9.44 -1.85 -7.61
N HIS A 37 9.97 -2.11 -8.80
CA HIS A 37 11.34 -1.76 -9.13
C HIS A 37 11.43 -0.29 -8.76
N ALA A 38 12.08 0.00 -7.63
CA ALA A 38 12.19 1.35 -7.16
C ALA A 38 12.72 2.16 -8.33
N PHE A 39 11.94 3.15 -8.77
CA PHE A 39 12.32 4.09 -9.80
C PHE A 39 13.37 5.03 -9.20
N GLY A 40 14.51 4.47 -8.83
CA GLY A 40 15.63 5.14 -8.20
C GLY A 40 16.49 5.80 -9.26
N LEU A 41 17.17 6.88 -8.89
CA LEU A 41 18.04 7.64 -9.78
C LEU A 41 19.03 6.73 -10.54
N GLN A 42 19.57 5.72 -9.89
CA GLN A 42 20.50 4.77 -10.52
C GLN A 42 19.83 3.84 -11.55
N GLY A 43 18.55 3.50 -11.37
CA GLY A 43 17.77 2.74 -12.35
C GLY A 43 17.48 3.56 -13.60
N ILE A 44 17.11 4.84 -13.42
CA ILE A 44 16.86 5.77 -14.52
C ILE A 44 18.14 5.99 -15.32
N THR A 45 19.27 6.28 -14.67
CA THR A 45 20.53 6.56 -15.38
C THR A 45 21.03 5.38 -16.21
N LYS A 46 20.71 4.15 -15.81
CA LYS A 46 21.04 2.94 -16.59
C LYS A 46 20.19 2.79 -17.86
N GLN A 47 19.03 3.43 -17.93
CA GLN A 47 18.13 3.40 -19.10
C GLN A 47 18.44 4.52 -20.11
N LEU A 48 19.33 5.46 -19.79
CA LEU A 48 19.63 6.62 -20.63
C LEU A 48 20.77 6.37 -21.63
N ASP A 49 21.26 5.12 -21.74
CA ASP A 49 22.35 4.74 -22.65
C ASP A 49 23.56 5.68 -22.58
N LEU A 50 23.93 6.09 -21.36
CA LEU A 50 24.98 7.09 -21.13
C LEU A 50 26.33 6.60 -21.65
N THR A 51 27.07 7.47 -22.34
CA THR A 51 28.46 7.22 -22.71
C THR A 51 29.35 7.11 -21.46
N SER A 52 30.54 6.52 -21.58
CA SER A 52 31.50 6.43 -20.47
C SER A 52 31.79 7.80 -19.81
N ASP A 53 31.93 8.83 -20.64
CA ASP A 53 32.19 10.20 -20.16
C ASP A 53 30.98 10.78 -19.42
N GLN A 54 29.75 10.49 -19.88
CA GLN A 54 28.53 10.91 -19.20
C GLN A 54 28.34 10.18 -17.87
N GLN A 55 28.59 8.87 -17.83
CA GLN A 55 28.54 8.08 -16.59
C GLN A 55 29.51 8.63 -15.55
N THR A 56 30.74 8.94 -15.95
CA THR A 56 31.77 9.53 -15.08
C THR A 56 31.31 10.86 -14.47
N LYS A 57 30.59 11.69 -15.26
CA LYS A 57 30.06 12.98 -14.79
C LYS A 57 28.83 12.83 -13.89
N VAL A 58 28.01 11.82 -14.11
CA VAL A 58 26.77 11.57 -13.36
C VAL A 58 27.03 10.86 -12.03
N GLN A 59 28.05 10.00 -11.98
CA GLN A 59 28.40 9.22 -10.79
C GLN A 59 28.50 10.05 -9.49
N PRO A 60 29.23 11.18 -9.42
CA PRO A 60 29.29 11.99 -8.20
C PRO A 60 27.94 12.60 -7.79
N ILE A 61 27.04 12.88 -8.75
CA ILE A 61 25.69 13.38 -8.47
C ILE A 61 24.85 12.27 -7.79
N LEU A 62 24.95 11.04 -8.31
CA LEU A 62 24.28 9.89 -7.72
C LEU A 62 24.81 9.58 -6.31
N ASP A 63 26.14 9.62 -6.13
CA ASP A 63 26.77 9.34 -4.85
C ASP A 63 26.42 10.38 -3.79
N ALA A 64 26.30 11.66 -4.16
CA ALA A 64 25.80 12.70 -3.27
C ALA A 64 24.32 12.52 -2.88
N ALA A 65 23.49 12.00 -3.80
CA ALA A 65 22.05 11.81 -3.56
C ALA A 65 21.74 10.56 -2.71
N LYS A 66 22.56 9.49 -2.81
CA LYS A 66 22.37 8.22 -2.07
C LYS A 66 22.06 8.41 -0.57
N PRO A 67 22.89 9.10 0.24
CA PRO A 67 22.64 9.24 1.67
C PRO A 67 21.35 10.03 1.98
N GLN A 68 21.01 11.02 1.15
CA GLN A 68 19.79 11.81 1.32
C GLN A 68 18.54 10.95 1.08
N LEU A 69 18.54 10.17 0.00
CA LEU A 69 17.45 9.25 -0.30
C LEU A 69 17.31 8.15 0.76
N ALA A 70 18.43 7.63 1.27
CA ALA A 70 18.42 6.66 2.37
C ALA A 70 17.79 7.25 3.64
N ALA A 71 18.14 8.49 4.01
CA ALA A 71 17.56 9.17 5.17
C ALA A 71 16.05 9.40 5.01
N ILE A 72 15.61 9.89 3.84
CA ILE A 72 14.18 10.08 3.53
C ILE A 72 13.43 8.76 3.60
N HIS A 73 14.01 7.69 3.02
CA HIS A 73 13.39 6.37 3.06
C HIS A 73 13.23 5.86 4.50
N GLN A 74 14.26 6.00 5.34
CA GLN A 74 14.19 5.61 6.75
C GLN A 74 13.10 6.38 7.51
N GLU A 75 13.05 7.71 7.34
CA GLU A 75 12.03 8.55 7.98
C GLU A 75 10.61 8.17 7.52
N ALA A 76 10.42 7.99 6.21
CA ALA A 76 9.15 7.60 5.64
C ALA A 76 8.69 6.22 6.15
N MET A 77 9.60 5.25 6.22
CA MET A 77 9.32 3.92 6.77
C MET A 77 8.90 3.96 8.23
N GLN A 78 9.56 4.79 9.06
CA GLN A 78 9.19 4.98 10.47
C GLN A 78 7.78 5.59 10.62
N LYS A 79 7.49 6.64 9.83
CA LYS A 79 6.16 7.26 9.81
C LYS A 79 5.07 6.28 9.37
N ALA A 80 5.33 5.54 8.29
CA ALA A 80 4.42 4.51 7.79
C ALA A 80 4.16 3.43 8.84
N LYS A 81 5.21 2.94 9.51
CA LYS A 81 5.08 1.99 10.62
C LYS A 81 4.17 2.52 11.72
N GLY A 82 4.36 3.77 12.15
CA GLY A 82 3.51 4.39 13.18
C GLY A 82 2.03 4.45 12.78
N VAL A 83 1.73 4.80 11.52
CA VAL A 83 0.36 4.80 11.00
C VAL A 83 -0.22 3.39 11.00
N ILE A 84 0.52 2.40 10.50
CA ILE A 84 0.09 1.00 10.44
C ILE A 84 -0.20 0.46 11.86
N ASP A 85 0.72 0.66 12.81
CA ASP A 85 0.59 0.18 14.19
C ASP A 85 -0.64 0.82 14.88
N SER A 86 -0.87 2.11 14.66
CA SER A 86 -2.06 2.82 15.18
C SER A 86 -3.35 2.28 14.56
N SER A 87 -3.40 2.09 13.23
CA SER A 87 -4.56 1.53 12.56
C SER A 87 -4.86 0.11 13.01
N LEU A 88 -3.85 -0.74 13.14
CA LEU A 88 -4.01 -2.13 13.61
C LEU A 88 -4.52 -2.18 15.05
N SER A 89 -4.07 -1.26 15.91
CA SER A 89 -4.57 -1.15 17.29
C SER A 89 -6.05 -0.82 17.36
N GLN A 90 -6.55 0.02 16.44
CA GLN A 90 -7.98 0.35 16.34
C GLN A 90 -8.81 -0.79 15.71
N ILE A 91 -8.23 -1.53 14.77
CA ILE A 91 -8.89 -2.67 14.11
C ILE A 91 -8.99 -3.87 15.05
N ARG A 92 -7.95 -4.15 15.84
CA ARG A 92 -7.84 -5.34 16.71
C ARG A 92 -9.09 -5.65 17.56
N PRO A 93 -9.72 -4.69 18.26
CA PRO A 93 -10.92 -4.98 19.06
C PRO A 93 -12.16 -5.35 18.21
N LEU A 94 -12.15 -5.08 16.91
CA LEU A 94 -13.22 -5.45 15.98
C LEU A 94 -13.08 -6.87 15.42
N LEU A 95 -11.95 -7.53 15.70
CA LEU A 95 -11.62 -8.85 15.20
C LEU A 95 -12.11 -9.95 16.14
N THR A 96 -12.45 -11.11 15.57
CA THR A 96 -12.68 -12.32 16.36
C THR A 96 -11.36 -12.84 16.95
N ALA A 97 -11.43 -13.72 17.96
CA ALA A 97 -10.23 -14.29 18.59
C ALA A 97 -9.30 -14.99 17.56
N ASP A 98 -9.85 -15.71 16.59
CA ASP A 98 -9.04 -16.40 15.57
C ASP A 98 -8.41 -15.42 14.57
N GLN A 99 -9.10 -14.31 14.25
CA GLN A 99 -8.54 -13.24 13.42
C GLN A 99 -7.42 -12.49 14.15
N GLN A 100 -7.55 -12.26 15.45
CA GLN A 100 -6.49 -11.68 16.27
C GLN A 100 -5.24 -12.54 16.29
N LYS A 101 -5.38 -13.87 16.48
CA LYS A 101 -4.25 -14.81 16.39
C LYS A 101 -3.57 -14.76 15.02
N LYS A 102 -4.35 -14.67 13.94
CA LYS A 102 -3.80 -14.54 12.59
C LYS A 102 -3.04 -13.22 12.41
N LEU A 103 -3.58 -12.11 12.93
CA LEU A 103 -2.90 -10.81 12.91
C LEU A 103 -1.55 -10.88 13.64
N ASP A 104 -1.52 -11.51 14.81
CA ASP A 104 -0.29 -11.67 15.60
C ASP A 104 0.77 -12.47 14.84
N ALA A 105 0.37 -13.56 14.18
CA ALA A 105 1.28 -14.38 13.37
C ALA A 105 1.87 -13.59 12.19
N VAL A 106 1.04 -12.78 11.51
CA VAL A 106 1.50 -11.94 10.40
C VAL A 106 2.45 -10.84 10.90
N GLN A 107 2.12 -10.17 12.01
CA GLN A 107 2.98 -9.15 12.61
C GLN A 107 4.33 -9.74 13.03
N LYS A 108 4.32 -10.92 13.65
CA LYS A 108 5.55 -11.61 14.05
C LYS A 108 6.40 -11.99 12.83
N ALA A 109 5.81 -12.61 11.81
CA ALA A 109 6.54 -12.99 10.61
C ALA A 109 7.19 -11.78 9.91
N HIS A 110 6.47 -10.65 9.86
CA HIS A 110 7.02 -9.40 9.33
C HIS A 110 8.21 -8.89 10.15
N GLN A 111 8.11 -8.92 11.47
CA GLN A 111 9.20 -8.47 12.36
C GLN A 111 10.42 -9.38 12.27
N ASP A 112 10.23 -10.70 12.25
CA ASP A 112 11.32 -11.67 12.11
C ASP A 112 12.06 -11.47 10.78
N MET A 113 11.33 -11.25 9.67
CA MET A 113 11.93 -10.97 8.37
C MET A 113 12.74 -9.66 8.38
N MET A 114 12.21 -8.60 9.00
CA MET A 114 12.93 -7.32 9.12
C MET A 114 14.22 -7.45 9.93
N ASN A 115 14.19 -8.20 11.03
CA ASN A 115 15.37 -8.47 11.85
C ASN A 115 16.41 -9.28 11.06
N ALA A 116 15.99 -10.37 10.39
CA ALA A 116 16.89 -11.18 9.58
C ALA A 116 17.53 -10.38 8.43
N HIS A 117 16.78 -9.46 7.79
CA HIS A 117 17.32 -8.59 6.76
C HIS A 117 18.38 -7.63 7.33
N LYS A 118 18.14 -7.09 8.52
CA LYS A 118 19.11 -6.24 9.22
C LYS A 118 20.37 -7.00 9.59
N GLU A 119 20.24 -8.20 10.16
CA GLU A 119 21.39 -9.05 10.51
C GLU A 119 22.22 -9.42 9.28
N LEU A 120 21.57 -9.79 8.17
CA LEU A 120 22.25 -10.06 6.91
C LEU A 120 23.00 -8.83 6.39
N HIS A 121 22.36 -7.66 6.42
CA HIS A 121 22.99 -6.41 5.99
C HIS A 121 24.21 -6.07 6.85
N ASP A 122 24.10 -6.18 8.17
CA ASP A 122 25.20 -5.91 9.11
C ASP A 122 26.36 -6.91 8.91
N ALA A 123 26.07 -8.18 8.65
CA ALA A 123 27.08 -9.20 8.36
C ALA A 123 27.82 -8.97 7.02
N MET A 124 27.15 -8.39 6.02
CA MET A 124 27.77 -8.06 4.73
C MET A 124 28.62 -6.77 4.76
N GLN A 125 28.51 -5.96 5.81
CA GLN A 125 29.29 -4.73 5.98
C GLN A 125 30.53 -4.89 6.88
N GLN A 126 30.77 -6.08 7.44
CA GLN A 126 31.97 -6.45 8.19
C GLN A 126 32.99 -7.17 7.30
#